data_AF-A0A1I2E227-F1
#
_entry.id   AF-A0A1I2E227-F1
#
_cell.length_a   1.000
_cell.length_b   1.000
_cell.length_c   1.000
_cell.angle_alpha   90.00
_cell.angle_beta   90.00
_cell.angle_gamma   90.00
#
_symmetry.space_group_name_H-M   'P 1'
#
loop_
_entity.id
_entity.type
_entity.pdbx_description
1 polymer ?
#
loop_
_entity_poly.entity_id
_entity_poly.type
_entity_poly.pdbx_seq_one_letter_code
_entity_poly.pdbx_strand_id
1 'polypeptide(L)'
;MVEATFIYFDITKEAYSLKHTMKKRMITAAFTASLLLGSVSASIPTVMAAQSATVDAGVNFRSAPSASAPVIRMLKKGEQVTILDASNAYWYKLQDSSGRTGYASPSYFTVSSVSSSHTATGTIQKSVSFRTSASLSASRIRFLQAGEQVAIISRPNSSWYEIRDSSGQAGYVSSQPQYISVSGSSGGSGGSSGTTAPSTGSVESVIAAGLKYLGTPYEYGSSRSTTTTFDCSDLVRQAFLEGVGIKLPADSRGQGEHVAQRGKAVTDWRQLKRGDIMFFMSYKGSKASAYSGTNKSTATITHDGIYLGDGKILHTYSNESGGVTISSIAGTHWEYRFLYGGSAL
;
A
#
# COMPACT_ATOMS: atom_id res chain seq x y z
N MET A 1 -46.47 47.39 -27.75
CA MET A 1 -46.09 48.56 -26.95
C MET A 1 -47.34 49.11 -26.27
N VAL A 2 -47.63 48.66 -25.06
CA VAL A 2 -48.12 49.44 -23.90
C VAL A 2 -47.76 48.58 -22.67
N GLU A 3 -47.12 49.21 -21.69
CA GLU A 3 -46.64 48.67 -20.41
C GLU A 3 -47.80 48.32 -19.47
N ALA A 4 -47.61 47.44 -18.49
CA ALA A 4 -47.44 47.76 -17.05
C ALA A 4 -48.46 46.89 -16.28
N THR A 5 -48.34 46.40 -15.04
CA THR A 5 -47.33 46.36 -13.96
C THR A 5 -48.01 45.60 -12.81
N PHE A 6 -47.33 44.61 -12.20
CA PHE A 6 -47.51 44.06 -10.83
C PHE A 6 -48.84 43.33 -10.51
N ILE A 7 -48.91 42.30 -9.67
CA ILE A 7 -48.67 42.30 -8.22
C ILE A 7 -48.32 40.86 -7.75
N TYR A 8 -47.37 40.82 -6.82
CA TYR A 8 -46.87 39.68 -6.04
C TYR A 8 -47.89 39.27 -4.97
N PHE A 9 -48.15 37.97 -4.78
CA PHE A 9 -48.47 37.43 -3.44
C PHE A 9 -47.98 35.98 -3.34
N ASP A 10 -47.20 35.78 -2.29
CA ASP A 10 -46.46 34.58 -1.93
C ASP A 10 -47.25 33.79 -0.87
N ILE A 11 -46.71 32.63 -0.52
CA ILE A 11 -46.76 31.96 0.78
C ILE A 11 -47.74 30.75 0.92
N THR A 12 -47.08 29.57 0.97
CA THR A 12 -47.32 28.36 1.80
C THR A 12 -48.34 27.26 1.43
N LYS A 13 -47.76 26.05 1.33
CA LYS A 13 -47.89 24.88 2.25
C LYS A 13 -48.51 23.58 1.70
N GLU A 14 -47.71 22.53 1.87
CA GLU A 14 -48.03 21.18 2.38
C GLU A 14 -48.85 20.18 1.52
N ALA A 15 -48.09 19.26 0.94
CA ALA A 15 -48.23 17.79 0.93
C ALA A 15 -49.51 17.14 1.51
N TYR A 16 -50.12 16.22 0.74
CA TYR A 16 -50.18 14.77 1.07
C TYR A 16 -50.90 13.92 0.01
N SER A 17 -50.46 12.66 -0.10
CA SER A 17 -51.24 11.44 -0.42
C SER A 17 -51.61 11.12 -1.88
N LEU A 18 -51.13 9.96 -2.37
CA LEU A 18 -52.03 8.91 -2.89
C LEU A 18 -51.31 7.55 -3.06
N LYS A 19 -51.71 6.59 -2.23
CA LYS A 19 -51.49 5.15 -2.41
C LYS A 19 -52.48 4.64 -3.47
N HIS A 20 -52.05 3.77 -4.39
CA HIS A 20 -52.98 2.86 -5.07
C HIS A 20 -52.43 1.45 -5.29
N THR A 21 -53.39 0.54 -5.16
CA THR A 21 -53.37 -0.90 -4.90
C THR A 21 -53.04 -1.76 -6.13
N MET A 22 -52.50 -2.96 -5.86
CA MET A 22 -52.23 -4.05 -6.79
C MET A 22 -53.45 -4.53 -7.60
N LYS A 23 -53.20 -5.02 -8.83
CA LYS A 23 -54.01 -6.08 -9.46
C LYS A 23 -53.13 -7.06 -10.26
N LYS A 24 -53.19 -8.33 -9.87
CA LYS A 24 -52.58 -9.51 -10.51
C LYS A 24 -53.18 -9.77 -11.89
N ARG A 25 -52.36 -10.18 -12.86
CA ARG A 25 -52.77 -11.03 -13.99
C ARG A 25 -51.73 -12.14 -14.17
N MET A 26 -52.19 -13.38 -14.02
CA MET A 26 -51.45 -14.60 -14.36
C MET A 26 -51.50 -14.79 -15.87
N ILE A 27 -50.36 -15.03 -16.50
CA ILE A 27 -50.26 -15.68 -17.81
C ILE A 27 -49.18 -16.74 -17.70
N THR A 28 -49.61 -17.99 -17.87
CA THR A 28 -48.80 -19.20 -18.00
C THR A 28 -48.28 -19.29 -19.43
N ALA A 29 -46.96 -19.43 -19.63
CA ALA A 29 -46.40 -19.83 -20.92
C ALA A 29 -45.05 -20.56 -20.76
N ALA A 30 -45.12 -21.85 -21.08
CA ALA A 30 -44.12 -22.78 -21.60
C ALA A 30 -42.63 -22.64 -21.21
N PHE A 31 -42.16 -23.70 -20.55
CA PHE A 31 -40.75 -24.12 -20.47
C PHE A 31 -40.16 -24.35 -21.87
N THR A 32 -39.14 -23.60 -22.24
CA THR A 32 -38.07 -24.08 -23.12
C THR A 32 -36.73 -23.68 -22.51
N ALA A 33 -36.02 -24.68 -22.02
CA ALA A 33 -34.69 -24.55 -21.44
C ALA A 33 -33.65 -24.28 -22.54
N SER A 34 -33.05 -23.09 -22.51
CA SER A 34 -31.74 -22.85 -23.11
C SER A 34 -30.79 -22.43 -21.99
N LEU A 35 -30.03 -23.41 -21.52
CA LEU A 35 -29.04 -23.29 -20.46
C LEU A 35 -27.79 -22.59 -21.02
N LEU A 36 -27.75 -21.26 -20.99
CA LEU A 36 -26.51 -20.50 -21.01
C LEU A 36 -26.18 -20.17 -19.54
N LEU A 37 -25.44 -21.07 -18.90
CA LEU A 37 -24.75 -20.82 -17.64
C LEU A 37 -23.63 -19.80 -17.90
N GLY A 38 -24.01 -18.53 -18.06
CA GLY A 38 -23.11 -17.42 -17.80
C GLY A 38 -22.87 -17.40 -16.29
N SER A 39 -21.75 -17.95 -15.84
CA SER A 39 -21.30 -17.84 -14.46
C SER A 39 -21.05 -16.37 -14.14
N VAL A 40 -22.06 -15.70 -13.60
CA VAL A 40 -21.82 -14.53 -12.74
C VAL A 40 -21.08 -15.04 -11.52
N SER A 41 -19.75 -15.02 -11.58
CA SER A 41 -18.91 -15.06 -10.40
C SER A 41 -19.19 -13.77 -9.63
N ALA A 42 -20.24 -13.79 -8.79
CA ALA A 42 -20.34 -12.86 -7.70
C ALA A 42 -19.11 -13.11 -6.83
N SER A 43 -18.15 -12.19 -6.87
CA SER A 43 -17.02 -12.18 -5.96
C SER A 43 -17.59 -12.06 -4.54
N ILE A 44 -17.65 -13.19 -3.85
CA ILE A 44 -17.90 -13.22 -2.42
C ILE A 44 -16.76 -12.40 -1.80
N PRO A 45 -17.03 -11.29 -1.08
CA PRO A 45 -15.98 -10.65 -0.33
C PRO A 45 -15.47 -11.68 0.67
N THR A 46 -14.20 -12.03 0.58
CA THR A 46 -13.51 -12.83 1.59
C THR A 46 -13.61 -12.04 2.88
N VAL A 47 -14.58 -12.38 3.72
CA VAL A 47 -14.71 -11.81 5.05
C VAL A 47 -13.49 -12.29 5.83
N MET A 48 -12.55 -11.38 6.09
CA MET A 48 -11.55 -11.59 7.12
C MET A 48 -12.28 -11.95 8.42
N ALA A 49 -11.77 -12.95 9.14
CA ALA A 49 -12.29 -13.27 10.46
C ALA A 49 -12.23 -11.99 11.32
N ALA A 50 -13.38 -11.56 11.82
CA ALA A 50 -13.52 -10.36 12.62
C ALA A 50 -12.75 -10.54 13.94
N GLN A 51 -11.77 -9.68 14.22
CA GLN A 51 -10.88 -9.81 15.38
C GLN A 51 -11.27 -8.81 16.46
N SER A 52 -11.53 -9.26 17.68
CA SER A 52 -11.84 -8.36 18.81
C SER A 52 -10.58 -7.62 19.26
N ALA A 53 -10.68 -6.32 19.52
CA ALA A 53 -9.59 -5.47 19.95
C ALA A 53 -10.02 -4.44 21.00
N THR A 54 -9.15 -4.19 21.97
CA THR A 54 -9.34 -3.20 23.03
C THR A 54 -8.67 -1.89 22.65
N VAL A 55 -9.34 -0.75 22.86
CA VAL A 55 -8.77 0.58 22.63
C VAL A 55 -7.80 0.95 23.74
N ASP A 56 -6.53 1.18 23.42
CA ASP A 56 -5.48 1.44 24.43
C ASP A 56 -5.38 2.92 24.84
N ALA A 57 -5.76 3.81 23.94
CA ALA A 57 -5.83 5.25 24.15
C ALA A 57 -6.91 5.86 23.27
N GLY A 58 -7.52 6.96 23.73
CA GLY A 58 -8.64 7.57 23.01
C GLY A 58 -8.27 7.98 21.59
N VAL A 59 -9.07 7.56 20.60
CA VAL A 59 -8.76 7.74 19.18
C VAL A 59 -10.00 8.19 18.39
N ASN A 60 -9.79 9.02 17.38
CA ASN A 60 -10.86 9.47 16.50
C ASN A 60 -11.30 8.34 15.57
N PHE A 61 -12.58 7.97 15.67
CA PHE A 61 -13.25 7.07 14.75
C PHE A 61 -13.80 7.87 13.58
N ARG A 62 -13.29 7.62 12.37
CA ARG A 62 -13.55 8.45 11.19
C ARG A 62 -14.37 7.72 10.14
N SER A 63 -15.03 8.48 9.28
CA SER A 63 -15.85 7.92 8.19
C SER A 63 -15.05 7.33 7.02
N ALA A 64 -13.77 7.65 6.89
CA ALA A 64 -12.87 7.13 5.86
C ALA A 64 -11.44 6.97 6.39
N PRO A 65 -10.57 6.14 5.75
CA PRO A 65 -9.18 5.92 6.15
C PRO A 65 -8.29 7.12 5.79
N SER A 66 -8.59 8.29 6.37
CA SER A 66 -7.86 9.54 6.17
C SER A 66 -7.94 10.42 7.41
N ALA A 67 -6.86 11.13 7.72
CA ALA A 67 -6.80 12.08 8.83
C ALA A 67 -7.68 13.32 8.62
N SER A 68 -8.04 13.62 7.37
CA SER A 68 -8.96 14.71 7.00
C SER A 68 -10.43 14.29 6.95
N ALA A 69 -10.73 13.01 7.13
CA ALA A 69 -12.11 12.52 7.11
C ALA A 69 -12.91 12.97 8.34
N PRO A 70 -14.23 13.25 8.20
CA PRO A 70 -15.10 13.57 9.33
C PRO A 70 -14.99 12.56 10.48
N VAL A 71 -14.91 13.09 11.71
CA VAL A 71 -14.91 12.27 12.94
C VAL A 71 -16.35 11.89 13.25
N ILE A 72 -16.64 10.60 13.29
CA ILE A 72 -17.94 10.05 13.71
C ILE A 72 -18.08 10.23 15.22
N ARG A 73 -17.05 9.80 15.97
CA ARG A 73 -16.92 10.00 17.42
C ARG A 73 -15.52 9.64 17.89
N MET A 74 -15.27 9.80 19.18
CA MET A 74 -14.07 9.29 19.84
C MET A 74 -14.35 7.90 20.41
N LEU A 75 -13.45 6.95 20.16
CA LEU A 75 -13.38 5.68 20.89
C LEU A 75 -12.64 5.92 22.20
N LYS A 76 -13.17 5.42 23.32
CA LYS A 76 -12.56 5.64 24.63
C LYS A 76 -11.56 4.53 24.96
N LYS A 77 -10.55 4.85 25.75
CA LYS A 77 -9.64 3.84 26.31
C LYS A 77 -10.44 2.75 27.07
N GLY A 78 -10.09 1.50 26.85
CA GLY A 78 -10.77 0.31 27.39
C GLY A 78 -12.03 -0.11 26.63
N GLU A 79 -12.47 0.66 25.63
CA GLU A 79 -13.61 0.31 24.80
C GLU A 79 -13.27 -0.86 23.88
N GLN A 80 -14.19 -1.81 23.75
CA GLN A 80 -14.05 -2.97 22.87
C GLN A 80 -14.60 -2.67 21.48
N VAL A 81 -13.82 -3.00 20.46
CA VAL A 81 -14.20 -2.88 19.06
C VAL A 81 -13.83 -4.15 18.30
N THR A 82 -14.47 -4.35 17.15
CA THR A 82 -14.15 -5.46 16.27
C THR A 82 -13.42 -4.95 15.04
N ILE A 83 -12.22 -5.45 14.79
CA ILE A 83 -11.48 -5.19 13.55
C ILE A 83 -12.10 -6.04 12.45
N LEU A 84 -12.68 -5.36 11.46
CA LEU A 84 -13.28 -5.99 10.29
C LEU A 84 -12.28 -6.16 9.14
N ASP A 85 -11.33 -5.23 9.03
CA ASP A 85 -10.35 -5.21 7.93
C ASP A 85 -9.16 -4.31 8.28
N ALA A 86 -7.97 -4.65 7.77
CA ALA A 86 -6.80 -3.78 7.79
C ALA A 86 -6.68 -3.06 6.44
N SER A 87 -7.54 -2.05 6.25
CA SER A 87 -7.72 -1.39 4.95
C SER A 87 -6.44 -0.77 4.39
N ASN A 88 -5.46 -0.46 5.24
CA ASN A 88 -4.04 -0.34 4.89
C ASN A 88 -3.17 -0.32 6.17
N ALA A 89 -1.85 -0.16 6.03
CA ALA A 89 -0.90 -0.12 7.13
C ALA A 89 -1.15 0.96 8.19
N TYR A 90 -1.98 1.96 7.90
CA TYR A 90 -2.25 3.12 8.76
C TYR A 90 -3.70 3.22 9.22
N TRP A 91 -4.59 2.32 8.75
CA TRP A 91 -6.01 2.38 9.03
C TRP A 91 -6.62 0.98 9.18
N TYR A 92 -7.15 0.71 10.37
CA TYR A 92 -8.09 -0.38 10.56
C TYR A 92 -9.51 0.08 10.29
N LYS A 93 -10.28 -0.78 9.63
CA LYS A 93 -11.73 -0.72 9.58
C LYS A 93 -12.27 -1.46 10.79
N LEU A 94 -13.06 -0.76 11.59
CA LEU A 94 -13.56 -1.23 12.87
C LEU A 94 -15.08 -1.18 12.90
N GLN A 95 -15.67 -2.00 13.75
CA GLN A 95 -17.07 -1.94 14.15
C GLN A 95 -17.15 -1.70 15.66
N ASP A 96 -17.97 -0.74 16.08
CA ASP A 96 -18.24 -0.52 17.49
C ASP A 96 -19.38 -1.40 18.03
N SER A 97 -19.60 -1.39 19.34
CA SER A 97 -20.65 -2.17 20.01
C SER A 97 -22.07 -1.83 19.57
N SER A 98 -22.28 -0.68 18.92
CA SER A 98 -23.57 -0.28 18.35
C SER A 98 -23.74 -0.73 16.89
N GLY A 99 -22.77 -1.46 16.35
CA GLY A 99 -22.75 -1.98 14.98
C GLY A 99 -22.26 -0.97 13.93
N ARG A 100 -21.81 0.22 14.33
CA ARG A 100 -21.35 1.26 13.39
C ARG A 100 -19.93 0.99 12.93
N THR A 101 -19.68 1.17 11.64
CA THR A 101 -18.37 0.97 11.04
C THR A 101 -17.64 2.28 10.76
N GLY A 102 -16.33 2.27 10.86
CA GLY A 102 -15.47 3.44 10.60
C GLY A 102 -13.99 3.06 10.68
N TYR A 103 -13.12 4.07 10.69
CA TYR A 103 -11.69 3.88 10.54
C TYR A 103 -10.91 4.56 11.66
N ALA A 104 -9.88 3.90 12.16
CA ALA A 104 -8.94 4.47 13.12
C ALA A 104 -7.54 3.85 12.96
N SER A 105 -6.52 4.55 13.47
CA SER A 105 -5.13 4.11 13.32
C SER A 105 -4.85 2.84 14.14
N PRO A 106 -4.15 1.83 13.56
CA PRO A 106 -3.75 0.59 14.23
C PRO A 106 -3.01 0.79 15.55
N SER A 107 -2.31 1.92 15.70
CA SER A 107 -1.48 2.25 16.87
C SER A 107 -2.24 2.42 18.19
N TYR A 108 -3.58 2.36 18.18
CA TYR A 108 -4.44 2.60 19.34
C TYR A 108 -5.18 1.34 19.82
N PHE A 109 -4.84 0.15 19.32
CA PHE A 109 -5.58 -1.08 19.59
C PHE A 109 -4.67 -2.27 19.95
N THR A 110 -5.11 -3.04 20.94
CA THR A 110 -4.55 -4.35 21.28
C THR A 110 -5.51 -5.46 20.85
N VAL A 111 -5.06 -6.34 19.96
CA VAL A 111 -5.89 -7.43 19.39
C VAL A 111 -5.92 -8.64 20.34
N SER A 112 -7.12 -9.09 20.68
CA SER A 112 -7.35 -10.32 21.43
C SER A 112 -7.50 -11.49 20.45
N SER A 113 -6.41 -12.20 20.13
CA SER A 113 -6.45 -13.32 19.19
C SER A 113 -6.84 -14.63 19.88
N VAL A 114 -8.00 -15.19 19.52
CA VAL A 114 -8.31 -16.62 19.73
C VAL A 114 -7.74 -17.45 18.58
N SER A 115 -7.08 -18.53 18.95
CA SER A 115 -6.33 -19.46 18.11
C SER A 115 -7.08 -19.97 16.87
N SER A 116 -6.41 -19.93 15.72
CA SER A 116 -6.72 -20.77 14.56
C SER A 116 -5.48 -21.57 14.14
N SER A 117 -5.63 -22.89 14.18
CA SER A 117 -4.71 -23.93 13.70
C SER A 117 -4.05 -23.58 12.36
N HIS A 118 -2.70 -23.55 12.34
CA HIS A 118 -1.89 -23.50 11.12
C HIS A 118 -0.85 -24.63 11.17
N THR A 119 -0.73 -25.36 10.06
CA THR A 119 0.05 -26.60 9.89
C THR A 119 1.52 -26.35 9.54
N ALA A 120 1.96 -25.09 9.42
CA ALA A 120 3.34 -24.75 9.09
C ALA A 120 4.20 -24.67 10.36
N THR A 121 5.27 -25.46 10.41
CA THR A 121 6.24 -25.44 11.51
C THR A 121 7.56 -24.84 11.05
N GLY A 122 8.25 -24.19 11.97
CA GLY A 122 9.57 -23.62 11.78
C GLY A 122 10.57 -24.23 12.74
N THR A 123 11.77 -24.52 12.26
CA THR A 123 12.91 -24.93 13.10
C THR A 123 13.93 -23.80 13.13
N ILE A 124 14.31 -23.39 14.34
CA ILE A 124 15.28 -22.32 14.54
C ILE A 124 16.69 -22.84 14.22
N GLN A 125 17.35 -22.20 13.26
CA GLN A 125 18.66 -22.63 12.75
C GLN A 125 19.82 -22.02 13.54
N LYS A 126 19.65 -20.78 14.01
CA LYS A 126 20.61 -20.06 14.86
C LYS A 126 19.85 -19.27 15.91
N SER A 127 20.51 -18.99 17.04
CA SER A 127 19.90 -18.18 18.10
C SER A 127 19.42 -16.84 17.55
N VAL A 128 18.16 -16.49 17.85
CA VAL A 128 17.49 -15.32 17.28
C VAL A 128 16.57 -14.68 18.31
N SER A 129 16.42 -13.35 18.21
CA SER A 129 15.54 -12.60 19.10
C SER A 129 14.07 -12.89 18.78
N PHE A 130 13.32 -13.30 19.80
CA PHE A 130 11.87 -13.38 19.78
C PHE A 130 11.28 -12.13 20.41
N ARG A 131 10.42 -11.42 19.67
CA ARG A 131 10.06 -10.04 19.97
C ARG A 131 8.56 -9.81 20.06
N THR A 132 8.18 -8.72 20.71
CA THR A 132 6.78 -8.32 20.87
C THR A 132 6.15 -7.73 19.61
N SER A 133 6.94 -7.25 18.63
CA SER A 133 6.45 -6.82 17.32
C SER A 133 7.45 -7.15 16.20
N ALA A 134 6.99 -7.05 14.94
CA ALA A 134 7.78 -7.27 13.72
C ALA A 134 8.79 -6.12 13.46
N SER A 135 9.63 -5.82 14.44
CA SER A 135 10.63 -4.76 14.39
C SER A 135 11.88 -5.11 15.21
N LEU A 136 13.04 -4.63 14.75
CA LEU A 136 14.31 -4.76 15.48
C LEU A 136 14.38 -3.89 16.74
N SER A 137 13.55 -2.85 16.83
CA SER A 137 13.43 -1.98 18.00
C SER A 137 12.41 -2.49 19.03
N ALA A 138 11.64 -3.53 18.70
CA ALA A 138 10.66 -4.10 19.60
C ALA A 138 11.33 -4.80 20.79
N SER A 139 10.71 -4.73 21.96
CA SER A 139 11.16 -5.43 23.16
C SER A 139 11.34 -6.92 22.85
N ARG A 140 12.49 -7.46 23.26
CA ARG A 140 12.80 -8.88 23.13
C ARG A 140 12.16 -9.62 24.30
N ILE A 141 11.30 -10.56 23.98
CA ILE A 141 10.68 -11.49 24.94
C ILE A 141 11.79 -12.38 25.50
N ARG A 142 12.51 -13.08 24.61
CA ARG A 142 13.68 -13.91 24.92
C ARG A 142 14.46 -14.24 23.65
N PHE A 143 15.51 -15.04 23.78
CA PHE A 143 16.14 -15.70 22.63
C PHE A 143 15.48 -17.06 22.37
N LEU A 144 15.24 -17.36 21.10
CA LEU A 144 14.97 -18.71 20.63
C LEU A 144 16.31 -19.40 20.41
N GLN A 145 16.39 -20.68 20.74
CA GLN A 145 17.62 -21.46 20.62
C GLN A 145 17.67 -22.25 19.32
N ALA A 146 18.87 -22.53 18.80
CA ALA A 146 19.02 -23.41 17.64
C ALA A 146 18.42 -24.80 17.96
N GLY A 147 17.67 -25.37 17.02
CA GLY A 147 16.91 -26.61 17.18
C GLY A 147 15.50 -26.43 17.76
N GLU A 148 15.15 -25.25 18.26
CA GLU A 148 13.81 -24.98 18.81
C GLU A 148 12.75 -25.05 17.71
N GLN A 149 11.66 -25.78 17.97
CA GLN A 149 10.51 -25.91 17.08
C GLN A 149 9.46 -24.86 17.44
N VAL A 150 8.92 -24.17 16.43
CA VAL A 150 7.91 -23.13 16.60
C VAL A 150 6.78 -23.32 15.58
N ALA A 151 5.55 -22.97 15.95
CA ALA A 151 4.44 -22.94 15.01
C ALA A 151 4.40 -21.58 14.31
N ILE A 152 4.27 -21.56 12.98
CA ILE A 152 4.14 -20.31 12.23
C ILE A 152 2.67 -19.93 12.18
N ILE A 153 2.35 -18.78 12.78
CA ILE A 153 0.98 -18.23 12.80
C ILE A 153 0.73 -17.42 11.53
N SER A 154 1.66 -16.53 11.18
CA SER A 154 1.50 -15.63 10.04
C SER A 154 2.86 -15.09 9.55
N ARG A 155 2.87 -14.45 8.38
CA ARG A 155 4.05 -13.73 7.86
C ARG A 155 3.66 -12.28 7.60
N PRO A 156 3.72 -11.38 8.59
CA PRO A 156 3.27 -10.00 8.46
C PRO A 156 4.03 -9.21 7.40
N ASN A 157 5.28 -9.60 7.10
CA ASN A 157 6.08 -9.03 6.03
C ASN A 157 7.25 -9.96 5.66
N SER A 158 8.05 -9.56 4.67
CA SER A 158 9.18 -10.36 4.16
C SER A 158 10.30 -10.64 5.16
N SER A 159 10.36 -9.91 6.29
CA SER A 159 11.44 -9.99 7.29
C SER A 159 11.06 -10.69 8.59
N TRP A 160 9.78 -10.94 8.82
CA TRP A 160 9.27 -11.47 10.08
C TRP A 160 8.25 -12.58 9.85
N TYR A 161 8.38 -13.66 10.62
CA TYR A 161 7.28 -14.56 10.92
C TYR A 161 6.68 -14.19 12.26
N GLU A 162 5.37 -14.20 12.34
CA GLU A 162 4.67 -14.35 13.61
C GLU A 162 4.63 -15.84 13.94
N ILE A 163 5.10 -16.18 15.13
CA ILE A 163 5.24 -17.57 15.57
C ILE A 163 4.69 -17.76 16.97
N ARG A 164 4.39 -19.01 17.31
CA ARG A 164 4.06 -19.47 18.65
C ARG A 164 5.11 -20.46 19.12
N ASP A 165 5.65 -20.23 20.30
CA ASP A 165 6.60 -21.17 20.92
C ASP A 165 5.89 -22.34 21.62
N SER A 166 6.66 -23.28 22.17
CA SER A 166 6.15 -24.45 22.89
C SER A 166 5.42 -24.11 24.20
N SER A 167 5.63 -22.92 24.76
CA SER A 167 4.90 -22.42 25.94
C SER A 167 3.55 -21.78 25.57
N GLY A 168 3.28 -21.61 24.27
CA GLY A 168 2.08 -20.94 23.77
C GLY A 168 2.24 -19.43 23.61
N GLN A 169 3.42 -18.86 23.89
CA GLN A 169 3.69 -17.44 23.74
C GLN A 169 3.78 -17.08 22.25
N ALA A 170 3.01 -16.06 21.83
CA ALA A 170 3.06 -15.51 20.49
C ALA A 170 4.05 -14.32 20.41
N GLY A 171 4.66 -14.14 19.25
CA GLY A 171 5.54 -13.01 18.97
C GLY A 171 6.20 -13.14 17.60
N TYR A 172 7.25 -12.37 17.37
CA TYR A 172 7.85 -12.21 16.05
C TYR A 172 9.30 -12.66 16.03
N VAL A 173 9.67 -13.39 14.98
CA VAL A 173 11.03 -13.86 14.71
C VAL A 173 11.43 -13.51 13.30
N SER A 174 12.73 -13.28 13.07
CA SER A 174 13.23 -12.99 11.72
C SER A 174 12.94 -14.15 10.77
N SER A 175 12.43 -13.85 9.58
CA SER A 175 12.18 -14.83 8.52
C SER A 175 13.40 -15.13 7.65
N GLN A 176 14.59 -14.66 8.05
CA GLN A 176 15.81 -14.95 7.30
C GLN A 176 16.17 -16.44 7.40
N PRO A 177 16.59 -17.08 6.29
CA PRO A 177 16.88 -18.52 6.27
C PRO A 177 17.95 -18.98 7.27
N GLN A 178 18.84 -18.08 7.67
CA GLN A 178 19.87 -18.38 8.69
C GLN A 178 19.30 -18.53 10.11
N TYR A 179 18.10 -18.04 10.38
CA TYR A 179 17.48 -18.07 11.70
C TYR A 179 16.33 -19.06 11.80
N ILE A 180 15.58 -19.29 10.71
CA ILE A 180 14.44 -20.19 10.73
C ILE A 180 14.25 -20.89 9.38
N SER A 181 14.07 -22.21 9.41
CA SER A 181 13.67 -23.02 8.26
C SER A 181 12.22 -23.47 8.42
N VAL A 182 11.42 -23.35 7.37
CA VAL A 182 9.99 -23.71 7.41
C VAL A 182 9.77 -25.08 6.77
N SER A 183 9.01 -25.95 7.44
CA SER A 183 8.55 -27.23 6.91
C SER A 183 7.02 -27.28 6.97
N GLY A 184 6.39 -27.49 5.81
CA GLY A 184 4.93 -27.45 5.66
C GLY A 184 4.50 -26.41 4.62
N SER A 185 4.28 -26.90 3.40
CA SER A 185 3.88 -26.20 2.16
C SER A 185 4.96 -25.37 1.45
N SER A 186 5.65 -26.10 0.56
CA SER A 186 6.27 -25.72 -0.71
C SER A 186 5.52 -24.62 -1.48
N GLY A 187 6.17 -23.84 -2.36
CA GLY A 187 7.48 -24.05 -3.01
C GLY A 187 8.34 -22.79 -3.04
N GLY A 188 9.66 -22.86 -3.15
CA GLY A 188 10.48 -23.93 -3.72
C GLY A 188 11.33 -23.30 -4.82
N SER A 189 12.56 -22.93 -4.47
CA SER A 189 13.58 -22.48 -5.42
C SER A 189 14.24 -23.71 -6.03
N GLY A 190 14.29 -23.79 -7.35
CA GLY A 190 15.04 -24.79 -8.12
C GLY A 190 15.63 -24.10 -9.34
N GLY A 191 16.96 -24.09 -9.45
CA GLY A 191 17.68 -23.36 -10.48
C GLY A 191 17.50 -23.96 -11.88
N SER A 192 17.44 -23.08 -12.89
CA SER A 192 17.96 -23.35 -14.23
C SER A 192 18.18 -22.03 -14.96
N SER A 193 19.35 -21.92 -15.58
CA SER A 193 19.74 -20.86 -16.50
C SER A 193 18.69 -20.63 -17.58
N GLY A 194 18.31 -19.38 -17.78
CA GLY A 194 17.38 -18.99 -18.84
C GLY A 194 16.80 -17.61 -18.60
N THR A 195 17.42 -16.61 -19.23
CA THR A 195 16.95 -15.25 -19.52
C THR A 195 15.49 -14.96 -19.09
N THR A 196 15.27 -14.37 -17.92
CA THR A 196 13.90 -14.02 -17.47
C THR A 196 13.88 -12.76 -16.60
N ALA A 197 12.79 -12.01 -16.74
CA ALA A 197 12.41 -10.82 -16.00
C ALA A 197 12.65 -10.90 -14.46
N PRO A 198 12.77 -9.75 -13.78
CA PRO A 198 13.15 -9.70 -12.37
C PRO A 198 12.15 -10.42 -11.48
N SER A 199 12.64 -11.28 -10.59
CA SER A 199 11.80 -11.89 -9.57
C SER A 199 11.25 -10.82 -8.61
N THR A 200 10.02 -10.98 -8.13
CA THR A 200 9.37 -10.08 -7.17
C THR A 200 10.23 -9.80 -5.93
N GLY A 201 11.12 -10.72 -5.56
CA GLY A 201 12.09 -10.54 -4.48
C GLY A 201 13.15 -9.47 -4.76
N SER A 202 13.63 -9.34 -6.00
CA SER A 202 14.58 -8.32 -6.41
C SER A 202 13.96 -6.92 -6.35
N VAL A 203 12.69 -6.78 -6.74
CA VAL A 203 11.92 -5.52 -6.66
C VAL A 203 11.78 -5.05 -5.21
N GLU A 204 11.36 -5.94 -4.30
CA GLU A 204 11.16 -5.54 -2.91
C GLU A 204 12.48 -5.24 -2.20
N SER A 205 13.59 -5.88 -2.56
CA SER A 205 14.91 -5.52 -2.02
C SER A 205 15.33 -4.11 -2.39
N VAL A 206 15.09 -3.68 -3.65
CA VAL A 206 15.35 -2.29 -4.07
C VAL A 206 14.50 -1.31 -3.27
N ILE A 207 13.20 -1.58 -3.17
CA ILE A 207 12.28 -0.69 -2.45
C ILE A 207 12.63 -0.60 -0.96
N ALA A 208 12.95 -1.74 -0.32
CA ALA A 208 13.37 -1.78 1.08
C ALA A 208 14.67 -0.99 1.31
N ALA A 209 15.64 -1.10 0.38
CA ALA A 209 16.87 -0.33 0.42
C ALA A 209 16.59 1.19 0.31
N GLY A 210 15.70 1.61 -0.59
CA GLY A 210 15.31 3.02 -0.68
C GLY A 210 14.57 3.55 0.57
N LEU A 211 13.64 2.76 1.13
CA LEU A 211 12.85 3.16 2.30
C LEU A 211 13.67 3.35 3.58
N LYS A 212 14.84 2.70 3.68
CA LYS A 212 15.82 2.92 4.77
C LYS A 212 16.22 4.39 4.92
N TYR A 213 16.12 5.16 3.84
CA TYR A 213 16.57 6.55 3.77
C TYR A 213 15.44 7.58 3.95
N LEU A 214 14.22 7.19 4.31
CA LEU A 214 13.13 8.14 4.57
C LEU A 214 13.58 9.24 5.55
N GLY A 215 13.38 10.50 5.16
CA GLY A 215 13.79 11.68 5.90
C GLY A 215 15.25 12.12 5.69
N THR A 216 16.08 11.36 4.96
CA THR A 216 17.44 11.81 4.62
C THR A 216 17.36 13.11 3.80
N PRO A 217 18.09 14.19 4.19
CA PRO A 217 17.97 15.48 3.54
C PRO A 217 18.27 15.46 2.04
N TYR A 218 17.60 16.35 1.30
CA TYR A 218 17.90 16.59 -0.10
C TYR A 218 19.19 17.41 -0.26
N GLU A 219 20.02 17.05 -1.22
CA GLU A 219 21.14 17.88 -1.68
C GLU A 219 21.30 17.71 -3.18
N TYR A 220 21.16 18.79 -3.95
CA TYR A 220 21.35 18.74 -5.40
C TYR A 220 22.79 18.36 -5.73
N GLY A 221 22.97 17.29 -6.51
CA GLY A 221 24.31 16.81 -6.86
C GLY A 221 25.03 16.12 -5.70
N SER A 222 24.29 15.50 -4.77
CA SER A 222 24.82 14.78 -3.61
C SER A 222 25.98 13.83 -3.93
N SER A 223 26.87 13.58 -2.98
CA SER A 223 27.97 12.65 -3.21
C SER A 223 27.49 11.20 -3.29
N ARG A 224 27.77 10.53 -4.42
CA ARG A 224 27.46 9.10 -4.64
C ARG A 224 28.30 8.14 -3.77
N SER A 225 29.13 8.67 -2.87
CA SER A 225 29.99 7.90 -1.95
C SER A 225 29.50 7.95 -0.50
N THR A 226 28.49 8.76 -0.19
CA THR A 226 27.92 8.88 1.16
C THR A 226 26.40 8.74 1.09
N THR A 227 25.76 8.56 2.24
CA THR A 227 24.29 8.47 2.35
C THR A 227 23.74 9.49 3.34
N THR A 228 24.49 10.58 3.56
CA THR A 228 24.14 11.66 4.49
C THR A 228 23.11 12.62 3.89
N THR A 229 23.09 12.73 2.57
CA THR A 229 22.18 13.53 1.75
C THR A 229 21.93 12.79 0.44
N PHE A 230 20.86 13.15 -0.28
CA PHE A 230 20.56 12.59 -1.60
C PHE A 230 19.96 13.63 -2.55
N ASP A 231 20.37 13.61 -3.82
CA ASP A 231 19.50 14.02 -4.92
C ASP A 231 18.61 12.86 -5.38
N CYS A 232 17.68 13.15 -6.29
CA CYS A 232 16.73 12.17 -6.81
C CYS A 232 17.42 10.91 -7.36
N SER A 233 18.35 11.11 -8.30
CA SER A 233 19.04 10.04 -9.00
C SER A 233 19.98 9.24 -8.11
N ASP A 234 20.59 9.89 -7.11
CA ASP A 234 21.47 9.23 -6.14
C ASP A 234 20.68 8.29 -5.22
N LEU A 235 19.50 8.72 -4.74
CA LEU A 235 18.61 7.83 -3.98
C LEU A 235 18.22 6.58 -4.78
N VAL A 236 17.78 6.76 -6.04
CA VAL A 236 17.39 5.64 -6.91
C VAL A 236 18.59 4.72 -7.14
N ARG A 237 19.74 5.28 -7.49
CA ARG A 237 20.97 4.51 -7.69
C ARG A 237 21.38 3.74 -6.43
N GLN A 238 21.33 4.36 -5.25
CA GLN A 238 21.68 3.72 -3.98
C GLN A 238 20.72 2.56 -3.65
N ALA A 239 19.43 2.74 -3.90
CA ALA A 239 18.42 1.70 -3.69
C ALA A 239 18.68 0.45 -4.56
N PHE A 240 19.04 0.64 -5.84
CA PHE A 240 19.39 -0.47 -6.74
C PHE A 240 20.74 -1.11 -6.37
N LEU A 241 21.72 -0.29 -5.97
CA LEU A 241 23.04 -0.78 -5.57
C LEU A 241 22.96 -1.65 -4.31
N GLU A 242 22.28 -1.19 -3.26
CA GLU A 242 22.14 -1.96 -2.01
C GLU A 242 21.14 -3.12 -2.14
N GLY A 243 20.04 -2.91 -2.87
CA GLY A 243 18.98 -3.90 -2.96
C GLY A 243 19.34 -5.11 -3.81
N VAL A 244 20.06 -4.90 -4.92
CA VAL A 244 20.32 -5.95 -5.92
C VAL A 244 21.72 -5.91 -6.53
N GLY A 245 22.61 -5.01 -6.05
CA GLY A 245 23.97 -4.90 -6.58
C GLY A 245 24.07 -4.22 -7.95
N ILE A 246 22.98 -3.62 -8.45
CA ILE A 246 22.96 -2.96 -9.76
C ILE A 246 23.36 -1.50 -9.61
N LYS A 247 24.47 -1.13 -10.23
CA LYS A 247 24.99 0.23 -10.23
C LYS A 247 24.45 1.01 -11.43
N LEU A 248 23.32 1.68 -11.25
CA LEU A 248 22.72 2.55 -12.27
C LEU A 248 23.60 3.77 -12.59
N PRO A 249 23.45 4.42 -13.76
CA PRO A 249 24.11 5.70 -14.06
C PRO A 249 23.91 6.77 -12.98
N ALA A 250 24.83 7.72 -12.91
CA ALA A 250 24.91 8.67 -11.80
C ALA A 250 23.78 9.71 -11.79
N ASP A 251 23.23 10.05 -12.96
CA ASP A 251 22.18 11.05 -13.15
C ASP A 251 20.89 10.46 -13.75
N SER A 252 19.77 11.15 -13.55
CA SER A 252 18.43 10.69 -13.95
C SER A 252 18.25 10.52 -15.45
N ARG A 253 19.03 11.21 -16.30
CA ARG A 253 18.95 11.04 -17.76
C ARG A 253 19.61 9.73 -18.17
N GLY A 254 20.81 9.46 -17.65
CA GLY A 254 21.48 8.18 -17.84
C GLY A 254 20.64 7.01 -17.31
N GLN A 255 19.95 7.18 -16.18
CA GLN A 255 19.02 6.16 -15.66
C GLN A 255 17.82 5.96 -16.59
N GLY A 256 17.27 7.04 -17.15
CA GLY A 256 16.21 6.98 -18.16
C GLY A 256 16.64 6.22 -19.42
N GLU A 257 17.83 6.54 -19.95
CA GLU A 257 18.42 5.83 -21.09
C GLU A 257 18.62 4.33 -20.79
N HIS A 258 19.12 4.01 -19.59
CA HIS A 258 19.29 2.63 -19.16
C HIS A 258 17.97 1.85 -19.17
N VAL A 259 16.90 2.45 -18.65
CA VAL A 259 15.55 1.84 -18.66
C VAL A 259 15.02 1.69 -20.09
N ALA A 260 15.15 2.74 -20.91
CA ALA A 260 14.65 2.74 -22.29
C ALA A 260 15.36 1.71 -23.19
N GLN A 261 16.62 1.40 -22.92
CA GLN A 261 17.37 0.37 -23.66
C GLN A 261 17.00 -1.07 -23.27
N ARG A 262 16.53 -1.30 -22.03
CA ARG A 262 16.18 -2.65 -21.53
C ARG A 262 14.79 -3.12 -21.94
N GLY A 263 13.87 -2.21 -22.23
CA GLY A 263 12.50 -2.59 -22.51
C GLY A 263 11.62 -1.43 -22.97
N LYS A 264 10.33 -1.72 -23.12
CA LYS A 264 9.36 -0.74 -23.60
C LYS A 264 9.06 0.28 -22.50
N ALA A 265 9.44 1.54 -22.75
CA ALA A 265 9.04 2.66 -21.92
C ALA A 265 7.51 2.75 -21.82
N VAL A 266 7.01 2.91 -20.59
CA VAL A 266 5.59 3.03 -20.27
C VAL A 266 5.25 4.49 -20.02
N THR A 267 4.38 5.07 -20.84
CA THR A 267 4.02 6.50 -20.80
C THR A 267 2.73 6.80 -20.02
N ASP A 268 1.99 5.76 -19.59
CA ASP A 268 0.87 5.87 -18.65
C ASP A 268 1.26 5.26 -17.31
N TRP A 269 1.42 6.08 -16.28
CA TRP A 269 1.89 5.63 -14.98
C TRP A 269 1.01 4.55 -14.34
N ARG A 270 -0.27 4.46 -14.73
CA ARG A 270 -1.21 3.43 -14.26
C ARG A 270 -0.85 2.03 -14.73
N GLN A 271 0.01 1.92 -15.74
CA GLN A 271 0.49 0.67 -16.30
C GLN A 271 1.88 0.29 -15.79
N LEU A 272 2.51 1.15 -14.98
CA LEU A 272 3.78 0.84 -14.35
C LEU A 272 3.61 -0.26 -13.31
N LYS A 273 4.66 -1.04 -13.17
CA LYS A 273 4.78 -2.05 -12.13
C LYS A 273 5.52 -1.45 -10.95
N ARG A 274 5.13 -1.86 -9.74
CA ARG A 274 5.91 -1.56 -8.55
C ARG A 274 7.37 -1.96 -8.76
N GLY A 275 8.30 -1.07 -8.40
CA GLY A 275 9.73 -1.20 -8.67
C GLY A 275 10.23 -0.52 -9.94
N ASP A 276 9.34 -0.13 -10.86
CA ASP A 276 9.73 0.65 -12.03
C ASP A 276 10.25 2.03 -11.62
N ILE A 277 11.23 2.55 -12.37
CA ILE A 277 11.70 3.92 -12.21
C ILE A 277 10.79 4.83 -13.03
N MET A 278 10.36 5.94 -12.43
CA MET A 278 9.54 6.98 -13.05
C MET A 278 10.41 8.18 -13.38
N PHE A 279 10.26 8.74 -14.57
CA PHE A 279 11.02 9.90 -15.03
C PHE A 279 10.10 11.09 -15.29
N PHE A 280 10.54 12.28 -14.85
CA PHE A 280 9.73 13.49 -14.86
C PHE A 280 10.50 14.66 -15.47
N MET A 281 9.76 15.56 -16.13
CA MET A 281 10.30 16.83 -16.59
C MET A 281 10.29 17.92 -15.51
N SER A 282 10.79 19.10 -15.87
CA SER A 282 10.82 20.29 -15.00
C SER A 282 9.44 20.69 -14.51
N TYR A 283 9.40 21.23 -13.29
CA TYR A 283 8.19 21.81 -12.72
C TYR A 283 7.87 23.14 -13.40
N LYS A 284 6.62 23.30 -13.86
CA LYS A 284 6.08 24.53 -14.46
C LYS A 284 4.91 25.13 -13.67
N GLY A 285 4.52 24.50 -12.56
CA GLY A 285 3.35 24.85 -11.77
C GLY A 285 2.56 23.64 -11.30
N SER A 286 1.62 23.86 -10.37
CA SER A 286 0.81 22.78 -9.77
C SER A 286 -0.43 22.38 -10.57
N LYS A 287 -0.79 23.14 -11.61
CA LYS A 287 -2.03 22.97 -12.37
C LYS A 287 -1.75 22.28 -13.71
N ALA A 288 -2.69 21.48 -14.19
CA ALA A 288 -2.61 20.82 -15.51
C ALA A 288 -2.39 21.84 -16.65
N SER A 289 -3.02 23.02 -16.56
CA SER A 289 -2.89 24.08 -17.55
C SER A 289 -1.47 24.62 -17.70
N ALA A 290 -0.60 24.49 -16.69
CA ALA A 290 0.81 24.88 -16.82
C ALA A 290 1.61 23.99 -17.78
N TYR A 291 1.01 22.87 -18.21
CA TYR A 291 1.62 21.88 -19.09
C TYR A 291 0.86 21.74 -20.42
N SER A 292 -0.22 22.52 -20.65
CA SER A 292 -0.94 22.50 -21.93
C SER A 292 -0.01 22.96 -23.06
N GLY A 293 0.18 22.13 -24.08
CA GLY A 293 1.13 22.38 -25.18
C GLY A 293 2.55 21.83 -24.95
N THR A 294 2.80 21.19 -23.82
CA THR A 294 4.08 20.50 -23.61
C THR A 294 4.13 19.20 -24.42
N ASN A 295 5.11 19.09 -25.32
CA ASN A 295 5.42 17.82 -25.96
C ASN A 295 6.27 16.94 -25.02
N LYS A 296 5.66 15.88 -24.47
CA LYS A 296 6.34 14.95 -23.57
C LYS A 296 7.37 14.06 -24.27
N SER A 297 7.28 13.86 -25.60
CA SER A 297 8.22 12.99 -26.33
C SER A 297 9.60 13.62 -26.54
N THR A 298 9.70 14.95 -26.46
CA THR A 298 10.95 15.70 -26.63
C THR A 298 11.39 16.40 -25.34
N ALA A 299 10.74 16.07 -24.23
CA ALA A 299 10.98 16.69 -22.95
C ALA A 299 12.23 16.13 -22.25
N THR A 300 13.00 17.03 -21.64
CA THR A 300 14.18 16.64 -20.86
C THR A 300 13.78 16.07 -19.49
N ILE A 301 14.40 14.95 -19.12
CA ILE A 301 14.33 14.39 -17.77
C ILE A 301 15.10 15.31 -16.82
N THR A 302 14.46 15.68 -15.72
CA THR A 302 15.06 16.49 -14.65
C THR A 302 14.85 15.91 -13.26
N HIS A 303 14.13 14.79 -13.14
CA HIS A 303 13.81 14.14 -11.86
C HIS A 303 13.41 12.69 -12.08
N ASP A 304 13.67 11.84 -11.10
CA ASP A 304 13.28 10.43 -11.08
C ASP A 304 12.82 9.96 -9.68
N GLY A 305 12.24 8.77 -9.63
CA GLY A 305 11.78 8.14 -8.40
C GLY A 305 11.32 6.70 -8.62
N ILE A 306 11.20 5.91 -7.55
CA ILE A 306 10.79 4.50 -7.63
C ILE A 306 9.28 4.41 -7.44
N TYR A 307 8.58 3.78 -8.39
CA TYR A 307 7.15 3.55 -8.28
C TYR A 307 6.85 2.46 -7.25
N LEU A 308 6.00 2.78 -6.28
CA LEU A 308 5.62 1.86 -5.21
C LEU A 308 4.30 1.12 -5.49
N GLY A 309 3.66 1.33 -6.65
CA GLY A 309 2.27 0.95 -6.85
C GLY A 309 1.30 2.00 -6.29
N ASP A 310 0.01 1.84 -6.58
CA ASP A 310 -1.08 2.67 -6.03
C ASP A 310 -0.88 4.20 -6.15
N GLY A 311 -0.21 4.60 -7.23
CA GLY A 311 0.09 6.01 -7.49
C GLY A 311 1.08 6.63 -6.49
N LYS A 312 1.95 5.83 -5.86
CA LYS A 312 2.94 6.29 -4.89
C LYS A 312 4.36 6.27 -5.48
N ILE A 313 5.14 7.29 -5.13
CA ILE A 313 6.51 7.49 -5.61
C ILE A 313 7.44 7.65 -4.40
N LEU A 314 8.49 6.85 -4.31
CA LEU A 314 9.61 7.07 -3.38
C LEU A 314 10.67 7.92 -4.08
N HIS A 315 10.97 9.10 -3.52
CA HIS A 315 11.94 10.04 -4.08
C HIS A 315 12.38 11.11 -3.07
N THR A 316 13.30 11.98 -3.49
CA THR A 316 13.65 13.24 -2.80
C THR A 316 13.86 14.32 -3.88
N TYR A 317 13.33 15.53 -3.70
CA TYR A 317 13.23 16.49 -4.83
C TYR A 317 13.47 17.96 -4.49
N SER A 318 13.52 18.34 -3.21
CA SER A 318 13.91 19.68 -2.77
C SER A 318 14.11 19.74 -1.26
N ASN A 319 14.69 20.82 -0.73
CA ASN A 319 14.82 21.02 0.71
C ASN A 319 13.44 21.13 1.39
N GLU A 320 12.47 21.77 0.73
CA GLU A 320 11.11 21.97 1.22
C GLU A 320 10.30 20.67 1.29
N SER A 321 10.72 19.64 0.56
CA SER A 321 10.10 18.31 0.64
C SER A 321 10.37 17.58 1.96
N GLY A 322 11.35 18.04 2.74
CA GLY A 322 11.76 17.42 4.00
C GLY A 322 12.67 16.19 3.83
N GLY A 323 13.24 16.00 2.64
CA GLY A 323 14.14 14.89 2.32
C GLY A 323 13.45 13.74 1.58
N VAL A 324 14.01 12.53 1.70
CA VAL A 324 13.42 11.33 1.09
C VAL A 324 12.02 11.09 1.65
N THR A 325 11.05 11.00 0.75
CA THR A 325 9.63 11.00 1.08
C THR A 325 8.84 10.13 0.11
N ILE A 326 7.55 9.94 0.41
CA ILE A 326 6.60 9.26 -0.46
C ILE A 326 5.54 10.27 -0.90
N SER A 327 5.40 10.46 -2.21
CA SER A 327 4.40 11.36 -2.80
C SER A 327 3.31 10.59 -3.55
N SER A 328 2.13 11.20 -3.69
CA SER A 328 1.08 10.70 -4.60
C SER A 328 1.18 11.36 -5.96
N ILE A 329 1.06 10.58 -7.03
CA ILE A 329 1.10 11.09 -8.41
C ILE A 329 -0.25 11.61 -8.89
N ALA A 330 -1.33 10.88 -8.62
CA ALA A 330 -2.65 11.15 -9.19
C ALA A 330 -3.17 12.55 -8.84
N GLY A 331 -3.54 13.32 -9.86
CA GLY A 331 -4.08 14.68 -9.74
C GLY A 331 -3.07 15.74 -9.29
N THR A 332 -1.79 15.39 -9.13
CA THR A 332 -0.74 16.31 -8.70
C THR A 332 0.15 16.74 -9.85
N HIS A 333 1.05 17.70 -9.61
CA HIS A 333 2.04 18.08 -10.63
C HIS A 333 2.95 16.93 -11.05
N TRP A 334 3.09 15.87 -10.23
CA TRP A 334 3.86 14.69 -10.62
C TRP A 334 3.22 13.98 -11.82
N GLU A 335 1.89 13.89 -11.88
CA GLU A 335 1.19 13.32 -13.03
C GLU A 335 1.39 14.16 -14.30
N TYR A 336 1.33 15.49 -14.16
CA TYR A 336 1.52 16.39 -15.31
C TYR A 336 2.96 16.35 -15.83
N ARG A 337 3.94 16.15 -14.95
CA ARG A 337 5.38 16.07 -15.27
C ARG A 337 5.86 14.69 -15.71
N PHE A 338 5.08 13.62 -15.48
CA PHE A 338 5.49 12.26 -15.82
C PHE A 338 5.72 12.12 -17.33
N LEU A 339 6.89 11.62 -17.72
CA LEU A 339 7.28 11.42 -19.12
C LEU A 339 7.09 9.95 -19.50
N TYR A 340 7.81 9.08 -18.80
CA TYR A 340 7.73 7.64 -18.94
C TYR A 340 8.34 6.96 -17.70
N GLY A 341 8.18 5.65 -17.62
CA GLY A 341 8.89 4.82 -16.66
C GLY A 341 9.11 3.40 -17.19
N GLY A 342 9.76 2.57 -16.40
CA GLY A 342 9.96 1.16 -16.73
C GLY A 342 10.94 0.48 -15.78
N SER A 343 11.14 -0.82 -16.03
CA SER A 343 12.01 -1.64 -15.20
C SER A 343 13.48 -1.39 -15.52
N ALA A 344 14.30 -1.23 -14.48
CA ALA A 344 15.76 -1.22 -14.58
C ALA A 344 16.40 -2.56 -14.19
N LEU A 345 15.58 -3.57 -13.88
CA LEU A 345 16.02 -4.90 -13.51
C LEU A 345 16.08 -5.84 -14.72
#